data_AF-A0A444RKQ9-F1
#
_entry.id   AF-A0A444RKQ9-F1
#
_cell.length_a   1.000
_cell.length_b   1.000
_cell.length_c   1.000
_cell.angle_alpha   90.00
_cell.angle_beta   90.00
_cell.angle_gamma   90.00
#
_symmetry.space_group_name_H-M   'P 1'
#
loop_
_entity.id
_entity.type
_entity.pdbx_description
1 polymer ?
#
loop_
_entity_poly.entity_id
_entity_poly.type
_entity_poly.pdbx_seq_one_letter_code
_entity_poly.pdbx_strand_id
1 'polypeptide(L)'
;MTQAQSTQPSASHSATTVPRDQAAAEIRCANVCFSNNGGPCTCDLAGRLDYDLWSLIQHFEKARKTLDNYREIAQRGNLERSYVLQQQHDSLNARWSSSYGELQKEAQKRAHDLQKALKDLENMKAKLKEQAADSQTTDMALRELRATVELQNREIVRSRALHFQVENLEREMAECKSVNQAVEAVLVMKKQRITELESALEEMSVKTKQLAADKVEHESLKLQFVALEAEHAETLDIASGLFEGEVGSTPAELISQNRALGQQLRELRAENGSLVERLAGFGPERDGSSHKQRIDGGKEQVLDCIVVESTGDEGKGRKRRRAK
;
A
#
# COMPACT_ATOMS: atom_id res chain seq x y z
N MET A 1 -41.36 42.93 0.95
CA MET A 1 -42.70 43.53 1.08
C MET A 1 -42.63 44.57 2.18
N THR A 2 -42.73 45.85 1.84
CA THR A 2 -43.30 46.91 2.69
C THR A 2 -43.39 48.19 1.87
N GLN A 3 -44.63 48.59 1.57
CA GLN A 3 -45.00 49.90 1.06
C GLN A 3 -44.79 50.96 2.15
N ALA A 4 -44.34 52.15 1.77
CA ALA A 4 -44.53 53.36 2.56
C ALA A 4 -45.25 54.37 1.68
N GLN A 5 -46.53 54.58 1.99
CA GLN A 5 -47.41 55.56 1.36
C GLN A 5 -47.01 56.96 1.80
N SER A 6 -46.81 57.83 0.82
CA SER A 6 -46.63 59.28 0.97
C SER A 6 -47.99 59.95 0.78
N THR A 7 -48.51 60.60 1.81
CA THR A 7 -49.67 61.50 1.73
C THR A 7 -49.31 62.86 2.31
N GLN A 8 -49.12 63.84 1.42
CA GLN A 8 -49.19 65.26 1.73
C GLN A 8 -50.56 65.79 1.24
N PRO A 9 -51.26 66.62 2.03
CA PRO A 9 -52.23 67.55 1.49
C PRO A 9 -51.69 68.98 1.60
N SER A 10 -51.43 69.61 0.45
CA SER A 10 -51.17 71.04 0.33
C SER A 10 -52.49 71.79 0.23
N ALA A 11 -52.90 72.43 1.33
CA ALA A 11 -53.98 73.40 1.34
C ALA A 11 -53.48 74.74 0.78
N SER A 12 -54.00 75.14 -0.38
CA SER A 12 -53.82 76.46 -0.98
C SER A 12 -54.88 77.41 -0.42
N HIS A 13 -54.48 78.31 0.48
CA HIS A 13 -55.33 79.39 0.94
C HIS A 13 -55.02 80.70 0.20
N SER A 14 -56.03 81.09 -0.56
CA SER A 14 -56.31 82.34 -1.24
C SER A 14 -55.73 83.60 -0.59
N ALA A 15 -55.01 84.38 -1.41
CA ALA A 15 -54.70 85.78 -1.14
C ALA A 15 -55.96 86.63 -1.33
N THR A 16 -56.54 87.12 -0.23
CA THR A 16 -57.54 88.19 -0.26
C THR A 16 -56.83 89.53 -0.29
N THR A 17 -56.72 90.11 -1.48
CA THR A 17 -56.29 91.50 -1.67
C THR A 17 -57.42 92.45 -1.29
N VAL A 18 -57.21 93.27 -0.26
CA VAL A 18 -58.03 94.46 0.02
C VAL A 18 -57.16 95.70 -0.16
N PRO A 19 -57.44 96.55 -1.17
CA PRO A 19 -57.24 97.98 -1.07
C PRO A 19 -58.64 98.60 -0.87
N ARG A 20 -59.03 99.18 0.28
CA ARG A 20 -58.45 100.33 1.00
C ARG A 20 -57.88 101.37 0.05
N ASP A 21 -58.78 102.06 -0.65
CA ASP A 21 -58.70 103.50 -0.95
C ASP A 21 -59.86 103.93 -1.86
N GLN A 22 -60.92 104.49 -1.25
CA GLN A 22 -61.80 105.50 -1.85
C GLN A 22 -62.79 105.99 -0.78
N ALA A 23 -62.24 106.65 0.24
CA ALA A 23 -63.02 107.42 1.20
C ALA A 23 -62.30 108.76 1.44
N ALA A 24 -62.15 109.55 0.38
CA ALA A 24 -61.62 110.92 0.48
C ALA A 24 -61.91 111.73 -0.80
N ALA A 25 -63.18 111.94 -1.16
CA ALA A 25 -63.57 113.00 -2.09
C ALA A 25 -65.08 113.31 -2.03
N GLU A 26 -65.64 113.49 -0.83
CA GLU A 26 -66.91 114.23 -0.68
C GLU A 26 -66.83 115.09 0.58
N ILE A 27 -66.02 116.16 0.52
CA ILE A 27 -66.29 117.34 1.35
C ILE A 27 -67.21 118.21 0.52
N ARG A 28 -68.52 117.90 0.58
CA ARG A 28 -69.56 118.84 0.21
C ARG A 28 -69.48 119.99 1.22
N CYS A 29 -68.87 121.10 0.84
CA CYS A 29 -69.12 122.36 1.53
C CYS A 29 -70.56 122.78 1.21
N ALA A 30 -71.49 122.34 2.04
CA ALA A 30 -72.84 122.86 2.09
C ALA A 30 -72.78 124.28 2.66
N ASN A 31 -72.58 125.28 1.79
CA ASN A 31 -72.93 126.66 2.12
C ASN A 31 -74.46 126.79 2.06
N VAL A 32 -75.12 126.36 3.13
CA VAL A 32 -76.48 126.76 3.45
C VAL A 32 -76.42 128.18 3.99
N CYS A 33 -76.72 129.15 3.13
CA CYS A 33 -77.13 130.49 3.56
C CYS A 33 -78.61 130.64 3.23
N PHE A 34 -79.45 130.32 4.22
CA PHE A 34 -80.77 130.92 4.34
C PHE A 34 -80.58 132.37 4.79
N SER A 35 -81.09 133.35 4.04
CA SER A 35 -81.61 134.61 4.58
C SER A 35 -82.44 135.34 3.51
N ASN A 36 -83.76 135.17 3.62
CA ASN A 36 -84.75 136.13 3.13
C ASN A 36 -84.61 137.42 3.95
N ASN A 37 -84.52 138.56 3.25
CA ASN A 37 -84.76 139.95 3.66
C ASN A 37 -84.93 140.28 5.16
N GLY A 38 -84.01 141.11 5.68
CA GLY A 38 -84.31 142.10 6.74
C GLY A 38 -83.64 141.87 8.10
N GLY A 39 -82.43 142.41 8.28
CA GLY A 39 -81.76 142.57 9.58
C GLY A 39 -80.24 142.53 9.43
N PRO A 40 -79.45 143.45 10.03
CA PRO A 40 -78.01 143.39 9.95
C PRO A 40 -77.52 142.21 10.81
N CYS A 41 -77.30 141.06 10.15
CA CYS A 41 -76.59 139.94 10.73
C CYS A 41 -75.13 140.36 10.94
N THR A 42 -74.78 140.83 12.13
CA THR A 42 -73.40 140.84 12.61
C THR A 42 -72.98 139.39 12.84
N CYS A 43 -72.57 138.73 11.76
CA CYS A 43 -71.91 137.44 11.82
C CYS A 43 -70.57 137.66 12.52
N ASP A 44 -70.47 137.20 13.76
CA ASP A 44 -69.26 137.29 14.58
C ASP A 44 -68.18 136.36 14.01
N LEU A 45 -67.46 136.88 13.02
CA LEU A 45 -66.44 136.17 12.25
C LEU A 45 -65.31 135.66 13.16
N ALA A 46 -65.02 136.38 14.24
CA ALA A 46 -64.02 136.01 15.24
C ALA A 46 -64.44 134.75 16.02
N GLY A 47 -65.69 134.67 16.49
CA GLY A 47 -66.19 133.50 17.22
C GLY A 47 -66.26 132.22 16.38
N ARG A 48 -66.50 132.33 15.06
CA ARG A 48 -66.43 131.18 14.14
C ARG A 48 -65.00 130.69 13.93
N LEU A 49 -64.05 131.61 13.75
CA LEU A 49 -62.64 131.26 13.59
C LEU A 49 -62.06 130.61 14.85
N ASP A 50 -62.45 131.06 16.03
CA ASP A 50 -62.03 130.44 17.30
C ASP A 50 -62.61 129.03 17.48
N TYR A 51 -63.87 128.82 17.08
CA TYR A 51 -64.49 127.48 17.10
C TYR A 51 -63.84 126.53 16.08
N ASP A 52 -63.59 127.00 14.86
CA ASP A 52 -62.96 126.21 13.81
C ASP A 52 -61.50 125.86 14.17
N LEU A 53 -60.76 126.80 14.77
CA LEU A 53 -59.41 126.57 15.27
C LEU A 53 -59.40 125.58 16.44
N TRP A 54 -60.32 125.72 17.40
CA TRP A 54 -60.44 124.79 18.52
C TRP A 54 -60.82 123.38 18.04
N SER A 55 -61.77 123.25 17.11
CA SER A 55 -62.14 121.99 16.47
C SER A 55 -60.95 121.35 15.74
N LEU A 56 -60.18 122.15 15.00
CA LEU A 56 -58.99 121.69 14.30
C LEU A 56 -57.90 121.18 15.27
N ILE A 57 -57.65 121.89 16.37
CA ILE A 57 -56.74 121.45 17.44
C ILE A 57 -57.22 120.10 18.01
N GLN A 58 -58.51 119.95 18.28
CA GLN A 58 -59.09 118.70 18.76
C GLN A 58 -58.94 117.55 17.75
N HIS A 59 -59.06 117.83 16.44
CA HIS A 59 -58.83 116.84 15.39
C HIS A 59 -57.35 116.41 15.32
N PHE A 60 -56.40 117.34 15.45
CA PHE A 60 -54.96 117.02 15.50
C PHE A 60 -54.59 116.23 16.77
N GLU A 61 -55.14 116.58 17.92
CA GLU A 61 -54.93 115.82 19.16
C GLU A 61 -55.48 114.40 19.06
N LYS A 62 -56.66 114.22 18.46
CA LYS A 62 -57.23 112.88 18.19
C LYS A 62 -56.37 112.09 17.21
N ALA A 63 -55.90 112.72 16.12
CA ALA A 63 -55.03 112.08 15.14
C ALA A 63 -53.69 111.66 15.76
N ARG A 64 -53.08 112.52 16.59
CA ARG A 64 -51.85 112.21 17.33
C ARG A 64 -52.04 111.03 18.28
N LYS A 65 -53.08 111.05 19.12
CA LYS A 65 -53.38 109.92 20.04
C LYS A 65 -53.63 108.61 19.29
N THR A 66 -54.31 108.68 18.16
CA THR A 66 -54.57 107.50 17.31
C THR A 66 -53.27 106.95 16.72
N LEU A 67 -52.36 107.82 16.26
CA LEU A 67 -51.07 107.44 15.74
C LEU A 67 -50.15 106.84 16.81
N ASP A 68 -50.16 107.39 18.03
CA ASP A 68 -49.43 106.82 19.16
C ASP A 68 -49.97 105.44 19.56
N ASN A 69 -51.30 105.23 19.55
CA ASN A 69 -51.90 103.91 19.76
C ASN A 69 -51.49 102.90 18.67
N TYR A 70 -51.47 103.30 17.40
CA TYR A 70 -50.98 102.42 16.33
C TYR A 70 -49.50 102.07 16.50
N ARG A 71 -48.66 103.01 16.98
CA ARG A 71 -47.25 102.73 17.29
C ARG A 71 -47.12 101.72 18.42
N GLU A 72 -47.90 101.85 19.50
CA GLU A 72 -47.90 100.90 20.62
C GLU A 72 -48.37 99.51 20.18
N ILE A 73 -49.45 99.42 19.39
CA ILE A 73 -49.94 98.15 18.84
C ILE A 73 -48.88 97.50 17.94
N ALA A 74 -48.21 98.27 17.09
CA ALA A 74 -47.13 97.75 16.25
C ALA A 74 -45.93 97.25 17.07
N GLN A 75 -45.56 97.96 18.15
CA GLN A 75 -44.50 97.54 19.07
C GLN A 75 -44.87 96.24 19.80
N ARG A 76 -46.09 96.13 20.34
CA ARG A 76 -46.58 94.90 20.98
C ARG A 76 -46.61 93.73 20.01
N GLY A 77 -47.14 93.93 18.80
CA GLY A 77 -47.17 92.89 17.77
C GLY A 77 -45.77 92.47 17.28
N ASN A 78 -44.77 93.35 17.35
CA ASN A 78 -43.38 92.97 17.09
C ASN A 78 -42.76 92.16 18.23
N LEU A 79 -43.04 92.53 19.48
CA LEU A 79 -42.58 91.80 20.67
C LEU A 79 -43.18 90.39 20.73
N GLU A 80 -44.48 90.26 20.48
CA GLU A 80 -45.17 88.96 20.41
C GLU A 80 -44.60 88.07 19.29
N ARG A 81 -44.37 88.64 18.11
CA ARG A 81 -43.71 87.92 17.01
C ARG A 81 -42.29 87.49 17.37
N SER A 82 -41.51 88.37 18.00
CA SER A 82 -40.16 88.03 18.46
C SER A 82 -40.16 86.91 19.49
N TYR A 83 -41.13 86.89 20.41
CA TYR A 83 -41.28 85.85 21.41
C TYR A 83 -41.62 84.49 20.78
N VAL A 84 -42.58 84.46 19.85
CA VAL A 84 -42.94 83.23 19.13
C VAL A 84 -41.75 82.69 18.31
N LEU A 85 -41.03 83.58 17.61
CA LEU A 85 -39.84 83.18 16.85
C LEU A 85 -38.74 82.63 17.75
N GLN A 86 -38.52 83.22 18.92
CA GLN A 86 -37.56 82.72 19.90
C GLN A 86 -37.96 81.32 20.39
N GLN A 87 -39.22 81.09 20.74
CA GLN A 87 -39.70 79.76 21.14
C GLN A 87 -39.55 78.72 20.03
N GLN A 88 -39.84 79.09 18.77
CA GLN A 88 -39.64 78.20 17.62
C GLN A 88 -38.17 77.87 17.40
N HIS A 89 -37.28 78.86 17.52
CA HIS A 89 -35.85 78.68 17.44
C HIS A 89 -35.34 77.73 18.54
N ASP A 90 -35.75 77.95 19.78
CA ASP A 90 -35.32 77.13 20.92
C ASP A 90 -35.84 75.69 20.80
N SER A 91 -37.08 75.51 20.36
CA SER A 91 -37.67 74.19 20.07
C SER A 91 -36.92 73.46 18.95
N LEU A 92 -36.60 74.16 17.86
CA LEU A 92 -35.83 73.58 16.75
C LEU A 92 -34.42 73.19 17.21
N ASN A 93 -33.76 74.07 17.96
CA ASN A 93 -32.41 73.85 18.47
C ASN A 93 -32.37 72.66 19.43
N ALA A 94 -33.37 72.51 20.31
CA ALA A 94 -33.49 71.35 21.20
C ALA A 94 -33.65 70.04 20.40
N ARG A 95 -34.49 70.04 19.36
CA ARG A 95 -34.68 68.86 18.49
C ARG A 95 -33.42 68.50 17.72
N TRP A 96 -32.71 69.48 17.16
CA TRP A 96 -31.44 69.25 16.47
C TRP A 96 -30.35 68.76 17.41
N SER A 97 -30.23 69.37 18.60
CA SER A 97 -29.26 68.93 19.61
C SER A 97 -29.52 67.49 20.07
N SER A 98 -30.79 67.13 20.26
CA SER A 98 -31.19 65.74 20.58
C SER A 98 -30.84 64.79 19.44
N SER A 99 -31.22 65.12 18.21
CA SER A 99 -30.98 64.27 17.04
C SER A 99 -29.48 64.08 16.78
N TYR A 100 -28.67 65.14 16.94
CA TYR A 100 -27.22 65.04 16.83
C TYR A 100 -26.62 64.17 17.94
N GLY A 101 -27.12 64.28 19.17
CA GLY A 101 -26.70 63.43 20.28
C GLY A 101 -27.03 61.94 20.06
N GLU A 102 -28.19 61.63 19.48
CA GLU A 102 -28.55 60.25 19.10
C GLU A 102 -27.64 59.73 17.97
N LEU A 103 -27.40 60.55 16.95
CA LEU A 103 -26.49 60.21 15.84
C LEU A 103 -25.08 59.94 16.34
N GLN A 104 -24.59 60.75 17.29
CA GLN A 104 -23.27 60.55 17.89
C GLN A 104 -23.18 59.22 18.67
N LYS A 105 -24.20 58.88 19.44
CA LYS A 105 -24.28 57.59 20.14
C LYS A 105 -24.31 56.42 19.17
N GLU A 106 -25.08 56.53 18.08
CA GLU A 106 -25.14 55.49 17.06
C GLU A 106 -23.80 55.33 16.33
N ALA A 107 -23.14 56.43 15.98
CA ALA A 107 -21.81 56.41 15.37
C ALA A 107 -20.77 55.74 16.29
N GLN A 108 -20.77 56.07 17.59
CA GLN A 108 -19.90 55.43 18.57
C GLN A 108 -20.19 53.93 18.71
N LYS A 109 -21.47 53.53 18.75
CA LYS A 109 -21.86 52.13 18.81
C LYS A 109 -21.38 51.36 17.58
N ARG A 110 -21.62 51.90 16.38
CA ARG A 110 -21.15 51.28 15.12
C ARG A 110 -19.63 51.18 15.07
N ALA A 111 -18.90 52.21 15.53
CA ALA A 111 -17.44 52.17 15.60
C ALA A 111 -16.95 51.05 16.54
N HIS A 112 -17.61 50.87 17.69
CA HIS A 112 -17.30 49.79 18.61
C HIS A 112 -17.61 48.40 18.02
N ASP A 113 -18.77 48.24 17.40
CA ASP A 113 -19.18 46.99 16.74
C ASP A 113 -18.20 46.62 15.61
N LEU A 114 -17.76 47.60 14.81
CA LEU A 114 -16.73 47.40 13.79
C LEU A 114 -15.38 46.99 14.39
N GLN A 115 -14.96 47.63 15.49
CA GLN A 115 -13.72 47.26 16.16
C GLN A 115 -13.78 45.84 16.72
N LYS A 116 -14.94 45.42 17.25
CA LYS A 116 -15.17 44.04 17.69
C LYS A 116 -15.10 43.06 16.52
N ALA A 117 -15.78 43.36 15.41
CA ALA A 117 -15.74 42.53 14.21
C ALA A 117 -14.33 42.39 13.63
N LEU A 118 -13.52 43.46 13.64
CA LEU A 118 -12.12 43.42 13.21
C LEU A 118 -11.28 42.49 14.10
N LYS A 119 -11.43 42.57 15.42
CA LYS A 119 -10.75 41.65 16.34
C LYS A 119 -11.17 40.20 16.12
N ASP A 120 -12.46 39.95 15.89
CA ASP A 120 -12.96 38.61 15.60
C ASP A 120 -12.39 38.07 14.28
N LEU A 121 -12.27 38.92 13.24
CA LEU A 121 -11.63 38.55 11.98
C LEU A 121 -10.14 38.26 12.14
N GLU A 122 -9.41 39.04 12.93
CA GLU A 122 -8.00 38.78 13.25
C GLU A 122 -7.82 37.44 13.98
N ASN A 123 -8.67 37.16 14.96
CA ASN A 123 -8.68 35.88 15.68
C ASN A 123 -8.99 34.71 14.76
N MET A 124 -9.97 34.83 13.86
CA MET A 124 -10.31 33.78 12.90
C MET A 124 -9.18 33.57 11.88
N LYS A 125 -8.52 34.65 11.44
CA LYS A 125 -7.33 34.56 10.58
C LYS A 125 -6.18 33.82 11.27
N ALA A 126 -5.97 34.05 12.57
CA ALA A 126 -4.95 33.33 13.34
C ALA A 126 -5.28 31.83 13.43
N LYS A 127 -6.52 31.47 13.78
CA LYS A 127 -6.98 30.08 13.82
C LYS A 127 -6.87 29.36 12.47
N LEU A 128 -7.19 30.04 11.36
CA LEU A 128 -7.02 29.47 10.02
C LEU A 128 -5.56 29.20 9.66
N LYS A 129 -4.62 30.06 10.09
CA LYS A 129 -3.18 29.83 9.88
C LYS A 129 -2.68 28.64 10.69
N GLU A 130 -3.13 28.50 11.93
CA GLU A 130 -2.82 27.35 12.79
C GLU A 130 -3.33 26.05 12.15
N GLN A 131 -4.61 26.00 11.75
CA GLN A 131 -5.17 24.84 11.06
C GLN A 131 -4.46 24.49 9.75
N ALA A 132 -4.04 25.49 8.98
CA ALA A 132 -3.28 25.25 7.75
C ALA A 132 -1.89 24.64 8.04
N ALA A 133 -1.22 25.11 9.09
CA ALA A 133 0.06 24.55 9.53
C ALA A 133 -0.12 23.11 10.03
N ASP A 134 -1.15 22.85 10.84
CA ASP A 134 -1.48 21.50 11.32
C ASP A 134 -1.78 20.56 10.15
N SER A 135 -2.63 20.98 9.20
CA SER A 135 -2.93 20.19 8.00
C SER A 135 -1.68 19.86 7.20
N GLN A 136 -0.75 20.82 7.03
CA GLN A 136 0.49 20.60 6.31
C GLN A 136 1.37 19.56 7.01
N THR A 137 1.50 19.61 8.34
CA THR A 137 2.25 18.61 9.10
C THR A 137 1.63 17.22 9.01
N THR A 138 0.30 17.12 9.08
CA THR A 138 -0.40 15.84 8.93
C THR A 138 -0.23 15.26 7.53
N ASP A 139 -0.26 16.09 6.48
CA ASP A 139 -0.04 15.65 5.10
C ASP A 139 1.39 15.14 4.88
N MET A 140 2.40 15.79 5.47
CA MET A 140 3.78 15.31 5.43
C MET A 140 3.92 13.97 6.16
N ALA A 141 3.38 13.86 7.37
CA ALA A 141 3.41 12.61 8.13
C ALA A 141 2.69 11.46 7.39
N LEU A 142 1.57 11.73 6.72
CA LEU A 142 0.87 10.74 5.90
C LEU A 142 1.68 10.31 4.67
N ARG A 143 2.41 11.23 4.03
CA ARG A 143 3.31 10.89 2.91
C ARG A 143 4.48 10.01 3.38
N GLU A 144 5.10 10.36 4.49
CA GLU A 144 6.18 9.57 5.09
C GLU A 144 5.70 8.18 5.51
N LEU A 145 4.53 8.09 6.14
CA LEU A 145 3.91 6.81 6.50
C LEU A 145 3.60 5.95 5.27
N ARG A 146 3.10 6.54 4.17
CA ARG A 146 2.89 5.80 2.91
C ARG A 146 4.20 5.27 2.35
N ALA A 147 5.27 6.08 2.35
CA ALA A 147 6.58 5.66 1.86
C ALA A 147 7.17 4.51 2.70
N THR A 148 7.03 4.56 4.03
CA THR A 148 7.52 3.48 4.91
C THR A 148 6.72 2.19 4.72
N VAL A 149 5.39 2.27 4.58
CA VAL A 149 4.54 1.12 4.27
C VAL A 149 4.88 0.51 2.92
N GLU A 150 5.12 1.31 1.88
CA GLU A 150 5.55 0.82 0.56
C GLU A 150 6.90 0.08 0.64
N LEU A 151 7.87 0.61 1.39
CA LEU A 151 9.16 -0.04 1.60
C LEU A 151 9.01 -1.38 2.35
N GLN A 152 8.24 -1.39 3.43
CA GLN A 152 7.95 -2.61 4.19
C GLN A 152 7.27 -3.67 3.32
N ASN A 153 6.30 -3.28 2.48
CA ASN A 153 5.64 -4.20 1.57
C ASN A 153 6.60 -4.80 0.54
N ARG A 154 7.52 -3.99 -0.03
CA ARG A 154 8.56 -4.50 -0.94
C ARG A 154 9.47 -5.50 -0.23
N GLU A 155 9.85 -5.23 1.01
CA GLU A 155 10.71 -6.13 1.78
C GLU A 155 10.00 -7.43 2.18
N ILE A 156 8.71 -7.37 2.53
CA ILE A 156 7.90 -8.58 2.79
C ILE A 156 7.83 -9.46 1.55
N VAL A 157 7.61 -8.89 0.36
CA VAL A 157 7.59 -9.64 -0.90
C VAL A 157 8.95 -10.28 -1.17
N ARG A 158 10.05 -9.53 -0.98
CA ARG A 158 11.41 -10.06 -1.11
C ARG A 158 11.70 -11.19 -0.13
N SER A 159 11.37 -11.01 1.15
CA SER A 159 11.56 -12.01 2.21
C SER A 159 10.77 -13.29 1.91
N ARG A 160 9.52 -13.18 1.46
CA ARG A 160 8.73 -14.35 1.03
C ARG A 160 9.35 -15.10 -0.14
N ALA A 161 9.88 -14.36 -1.13
CA ALA A 161 10.57 -14.98 -2.27
C ALA A 161 11.85 -15.70 -1.82
N LEU A 162 12.63 -15.09 -0.93
CA LEU A 162 13.83 -15.72 -0.36
C LEU A 162 13.48 -16.95 0.48
N HIS A 163 12.44 -16.90 1.30
CA HIS A 163 11.96 -18.08 2.05
C HIS A 163 11.59 -19.23 1.13
N PHE A 164 10.86 -18.97 0.05
CA PHE A 164 10.53 -20.00 -0.94
C PHE A 164 11.78 -20.59 -1.63
N GLN A 165 12.78 -19.75 -1.93
CA GLN A 165 14.05 -20.22 -2.47
C GLN A 165 14.80 -21.11 -1.48
N VAL A 166 14.83 -20.72 -0.20
CA VAL A 166 15.46 -21.53 0.86
C VAL A 166 14.76 -22.88 1.00
N GLU A 167 13.43 -22.93 1.04
CA GLU A 167 12.67 -24.18 1.10
C GLU A 167 12.93 -25.10 -0.10
N ASN A 168 13.09 -24.53 -1.30
CA ASN A 168 13.47 -25.30 -2.48
C ASN A 168 14.88 -25.89 -2.35
N LEU A 169 15.85 -25.07 -1.94
CA LEU A 169 17.23 -25.52 -1.74
C LEU A 169 17.34 -26.58 -0.63
N GLU A 170 16.56 -26.45 0.45
CA GLU A 170 16.50 -27.46 1.50
C GLU A 170 15.97 -28.80 0.99
N ARG A 171 14.95 -28.78 0.11
CA ARG A 171 14.45 -29.99 -0.57
C ARG A 171 15.51 -30.60 -1.48
N GLU A 172 16.14 -29.81 -2.34
CA GLU A 172 17.22 -30.29 -3.23
C GLU A 172 18.39 -30.87 -2.42
N MET A 173 18.77 -30.23 -1.32
CA MET A 173 19.82 -30.75 -0.42
C MET A 173 19.43 -32.07 0.25
N ALA A 174 18.15 -32.24 0.62
CA ALA A 174 17.66 -33.50 1.17
C ALA A 174 17.70 -34.63 0.12
N GLU A 175 17.33 -34.32 -1.13
CA GLU A 175 17.44 -35.25 -2.26
C GLU A 175 18.90 -35.63 -2.53
N CYS A 176 19.83 -34.67 -2.57
CA CYS A 176 21.26 -34.94 -2.72
C CYS A 176 21.81 -35.81 -1.59
N LYS A 177 21.38 -35.59 -0.34
CA LYS A 177 21.78 -36.43 0.80
C LYS A 177 21.28 -37.87 0.64
N SER A 178 20.04 -38.04 0.20
CA SER A 178 19.46 -39.37 -0.08
C SER A 178 20.24 -40.11 -1.18
N VAL A 179 20.55 -39.42 -2.29
CA VAL A 179 21.37 -39.97 -3.37
C VAL A 179 22.77 -40.35 -2.87
N ASN A 180 23.41 -39.49 -2.08
CA ASN A 180 24.72 -39.80 -1.50
C ASN A 180 24.66 -41.04 -0.60
N GLN A 181 23.64 -41.18 0.24
CA GLN A 181 23.44 -42.38 1.08
C GLN A 181 23.26 -43.64 0.22
N ALA A 182 22.52 -43.55 -0.88
CA ALA A 182 22.36 -44.67 -1.81
C ALA A 182 23.68 -45.05 -2.49
N VAL A 183 24.48 -44.06 -2.92
CA VAL A 183 25.80 -44.28 -3.49
C VAL A 183 26.75 -44.91 -2.47
N GLU A 184 26.76 -44.43 -1.23
CA GLU A 184 27.55 -45.00 -0.14
C GLU A 184 27.15 -46.46 0.12
N ALA A 185 25.85 -46.77 0.16
CA ALA A 185 25.36 -48.14 0.32
C ALA A 185 25.83 -49.05 -0.82
N VAL A 186 25.75 -48.58 -2.08
CA VAL A 186 26.26 -49.32 -3.25
C VAL A 186 27.78 -49.53 -3.15
N LEU A 187 28.54 -48.52 -2.71
CA LEU A 187 29.97 -48.66 -2.51
C LEU A 187 30.30 -49.69 -1.42
N VAL A 188 29.56 -49.73 -0.32
CA VAL A 188 29.71 -50.75 0.73
C VAL A 188 29.43 -52.15 0.17
N MET A 189 28.31 -52.34 -0.53
CA MET A 189 27.99 -53.62 -1.16
C MET A 189 29.05 -54.07 -2.16
N LYS A 190 29.56 -53.13 -2.99
CA LYS A 190 30.64 -53.44 -3.94
C LYS A 190 31.94 -53.82 -3.23
N LYS A 191 32.31 -53.13 -2.15
CA LYS A 191 33.48 -53.49 -1.33
C LYS A 191 33.33 -54.89 -0.74
N GLN A 192 32.17 -55.22 -0.17
CA GLN A 192 31.88 -56.57 0.34
C GLN A 192 31.97 -57.61 -0.77
N ARG A 193 31.40 -57.33 -1.95
CA ARG A 193 31.49 -58.24 -3.09
C ARG A 193 32.93 -58.45 -3.58
N ILE A 194 33.75 -57.40 -3.56
CA ILE A 194 35.17 -57.52 -3.87
C ILE A 194 35.85 -58.46 -2.87
N THR A 195 35.62 -58.28 -1.56
CA THR A 195 36.21 -59.15 -0.54
C THR A 195 35.78 -60.62 -0.67
N GLU A 196 34.52 -60.89 -1.03
CA GLU A 196 34.04 -62.25 -1.32
C GLU A 196 34.72 -62.86 -2.56
N LEU A 197 34.92 -62.06 -3.60
CA LEU A 197 35.60 -62.51 -4.82
C LEU A 197 37.10 -62.75 -4.56
N GLU A 198 37.74 -61.91 -3.74
CA GLU A 198 39.12 -62.11 -3.30
C GLU A 198 39.27 -63.40 -2.48
N SER A 199 38.35 -63.70 -1.55
CA SER A 199 38.40 -64.95 -0.79
C SER A 199 38.17 -66.18 -1.68
N ALA A 200 37.20 -66.11 -2.60
CA ALA A 200 36.95 -67.19 -3.56
C ALA A 200 38.15 -67.44 -4.50
N LEU A 201 38.83 -66.36 -4.92
CA LEU A 201 40.04 -66.46 -5.71
C LEU A 201 41.17 -67.12 -4.92
N GLU A 202 41.36 -66.76 -3.65
CA GLU A 202 42.37 -67.36 -2.78
C GLU A 202 42.09 -68.85 -2.57
N GLU A 203 40.84 -69.24 -2.28
CA GLU A 203 40.42 -70.64 -2.17
C GLU A 203 40.70 -71.44 -3.46
N MET A 204 40.37 -70.87 -4.62
CA MET A 204 40.68 -71.48 -5.91
C MET A 204 42.19 -71.61 -6.12
N SER A 205 42.98 -70.61 -5.70
CA SER A 205 44.44 -70.67 -5.80
C SER A 205 45.03 -71.80 -4.96
N VAL A 206 44.51 -72.01 -3.74
CA VAL A 206 44.92 -73.09 -2.84
C VAL A 206 44.53 -74.44 -3.43
N LYS A 207 43.29 -74.61 -3.91
CA LYS A 207 42.85 -75.83 -4.59
C LYS A 207 43.71 -76.15 -5.81
N THR A 208 44.08 -75.13 -6.60
CA THR A 208 44.92 -75.30 -7.79
C THR A 208 46.35 -75.73 -7.42
N LYS A 209 46.93 -75.14 -6.36
CA LYS A 209 48.25 -75.55 -5.82
C LYS A 209 48.21 -76.99 -5.29
N GLN A 210 47.15 -77.36 -4.57
CA GLN A 210 46.96 -78.73 -4.08
C GLN A 210 46.85 -79.72 -5.24
N LEU A 211 46.05 -79.39 -6.26
CA LEU A 211 45.92 -80.22 -7.46
C LEU A 211 47.25 -80.38 -8.23
N ALA A 212 48.07 -79.33 -8.27
CA ALA A 212 49.41 -79.42 -8.84
C ALA A 212 50.31 -80.37 -8.02
N ALA A 213 50.25 -80.32 -6.69
CA ALA A 213 50.98 -81.24 -5.82
C ALA A 213 50.50 -82.69 -5.98
N ASP A 214 49.18 -82.93 -5.93
CA ASP A 214 48.57 -84.25 -6.12
C ASP A 214 48.94 -84.86 -7.48
N LYS A 215 49.06 -84.04 -8.54
CA LYS A 215 49.54 -84.49 -9.86
C LYS A 215 50.99 -84.96 -9.83
N VAL A 216 51.87 -84.22 -9.16
CA VAL A 216 53.28 -84.59 -9.02
C VAL A 216 53.43 -85.87 -8.20
N GLU A 217 52.67 -86.02 -7.10
CA GLU A 217 52.64 -87.24 -6.29
C GLU A 217 52.16 -88.44 -7.10
N HIS A 218 51.07 -88.27 -7.86
CA HIS A 218 50.56 -89.32 -8.75
C HIS A 218 51.58 -89.73 -9.82
N GLU A 219 52.26 -88.77 -10.47
CA GLU A 219 53.34 -89.08 -11.42
C GLU A 219 54.50 -89.82 -10.75
N SER A 220 54.91 -89.40 -9.54
CA SER A 220 55.95 -90.08 -8.76
C SER A 220 55.58 -91.52 -8.40
N LEU A 221 54.37 -91.75 -7.87
CA LEU A 221 53.89 -93.10 -7.55
C LEU A 221 53.77 -93.98 -8.79
N LYS A 222 53.36 -93.41 -9.93
CA LYS A 222 53.32 -94.12 -11.20
C LYS A 222 54.71 -94.60 -11.62
N LEU A 223 55.75 -93.77 -11.44
CA LEU A 223 57.13 -94.16 -11.71
C LEU A 223 57.63 -95.24 -10.74
N GLN A 224 57.34 -95.11 -9.44
CA GLN A 224 57.66 -96.14 -8.44
C GLN A 224 56.98 -97.48 -8.75
N PHE A 225 55.72 -97.43 -9.20
CA PHE A 225 54.97 -98.61 -9.60
C PHE A 225 55.61 -99.33 -10.79
N VAL A 226 56.02 -98.59 -11.83
CA VAL A 226 56.73 -99.16 -12.98
C VAL A 226 58.08 -99.76 -12.56
N ALA A 227 58.81 -99.12 -11.65
CA ALA A 227 60.08 -99.64 -11.14
C ALA A 227 59.88 -100.95 -10.36
N LEU A 228 58.89 -101.01 -9.45
CA LEU A 228 58.58 -102.22 -8.69
C LEU A 228 58.00 -103.34 -9.54
N GLU A 229 57.21 -103.04 -10.59
CA GLU A 229 56.78 -104.03 -11.56
C GLU A 229 57.97 -104.63 -12.33
N ALA A 230 58.98 -103.81 -12.66
CA ALA A 230 60.21 -104.29 -13.29
C ALA A 230 61.04 -105.17 -12.33
N GLU A 231 61.23 -104.77 -11.07
CA GLU A 231 61.89 -105.60 -10.06
C GLU A 231 61.13 -106.91 -9.78
N HIS A 232 59.79 -106.86 -9.75
CA HIS A 232 58.97 -108.06 -9.59
C HIS A 232 59.11 -109.01 -10.80
N ALA A 233 59.12 -108.50 -12.02
CA ALA A 233 59.39 -109.30 -13.21
C ALA A 233 60.80 -109.91 -13.19
N GLU A 234 61.83 -109.13 -12.82
CA GLU A 234 63.20 -109.61 -12.69
C GLU A 234 63.33 -110.71 -11.63
N THR A 235 62.71 -110.55 -10.46
CA THR A 235 62.70 -111.60 -9.42
C THR A 235 61.93 -112.86 -9.84
N LEU A 236 60.89 -112.75 -10.67
CA LEU A 236 60.20 -113.90 -11.28
C LEU A 236 61.06 -114.58 -12.35
N ASP A 237 61.79 -113.83 -13.16
CA ASP A 237 62.74 -114.35 -14.15
C ASP A 237 63.91 -115.07 -13.45
N ILE A 238 64.47 -114.50 -12.38
CA ILE A 238 65.50 -115.15 -11.55
C ILE A 238 64.94 -116.41 -10.87
N ALA A 239 63.73 -116.34 -10.31
CA ALA A 239 63.10 -117.51 -9.67
C ALA A 239 62.81 -118.62 -10.68
N SER A 240 62.37 -118.29 -11.91
CA SER A 240 62.15 -119.28 -12.97
C SER A 240 63.46 -119.87 -13.50
N GLY A 241 64.53 -119.07 -13.63
CA GLY A 241 65.87 -119.54 -13.96
C GLY A 241 66.50 -120.45 -12.91
N LEU A 242 66.20 -120.25 -11.62
CA LEU A 242 66.64 -121.12 -10.51
C LEU A 242 65.94 -122.48 -10.49
N PHE A 243 64.79 -122.64 -11.15
CA PHE A 243 64.18 -123.96 -11.39
C PHE A 243 64.89 -124.71 -12.54
N GLU A 244 65.73 -124.05 -13.33
CA GLU A 244 66.47 -124.64 -14.46
C GLU A 244 68.00 -124.71 -14.25
N GLY A 245 68.58 -124.06 -13.22
CA GLY A 245 70.02 -124.11 -12.92
C GLY A 245 70.41 -123.59 -11.54
N GLU A 246 71.46 -124.18 -10.95
CA GLU A 246 71.82 -124.11 -9.53
C GLU A 246 72.57 -122.84 -9.06
N VAL A 247 72.32 -122.50 -7.79
CA VAL A 247 73.05 -121.67 -6.81
C VAL A 247 72.82 -120.14 -6.79
N GLY A 248 72.18 -119.67 -5.71
CA GLY A 248 72.30 -118.29 -5.24
C GLY A 248 71.45 -117.91 -4.02
N SER A 249 70.19 -118.38 -3.94
CA SER A 249 69.25 -118.00 -2.88
C SER A 249 68.22 -119.11 -2.65
N THR A 250 67.79 -119.33 -1.41
CA THR A 250 66.84 -120.42 -1.13
C THR A 250 65.46 -120.12 -1.74
N PRO A 251 64.76 -121.09 -2.35
CA PRO A 251 63.43 -120.87 -2.94
C PRO A 251 62.41 -120.23 -1.96
N ALA A 252 62.57 -120.49 -0.66
CA ALA A 252 61.72 -119.91 0.38
C ALA A 252 61.90 -118.39 0.54
N GLU A 253 63.14 -117.88 0.45
CA GLU A 253 63.44 -116.44 0.55
C GLU A 253 62.89 -115.68 -0.66
N LEU A 254 63.05 -116.20 -1.88
CA LEU A 254 62.50 -115.58 -3.10
C LEU A 254 60.98 -115.58 -3.15
N ILE A 255 60.32 -116.65 -2.67
CA ILE A 255 58.86 -116.68 -2.54
C ILE A 255 58.39 -115.67 -1.48
N SER A 256 59.15 -115.50 -0.39
CA SER A 256 58.82 -114.50 0.64
C SER A 256 59.00 -113.07 0.15
N GLN A 257 60.07 -112.78 -0.60
CA GLN A 257 60.31 -111.49 -1.25
C GLN A 257 59.24 -111.19 -2.30
N ASN A 258 58.86 -112.17 -3.13
CA ASN A 258 57.75 -112.02 -4.08
C ASN A 258 56.40 -111.78 -3.40
N ARG A 259 56.12 -112.43 -2.27
CA ARG A 259 54.91 -112.15 -1.50
C ARG A 259 54.92 -110.75 -0.89
N ALA A 260 56.08 -110.28 -0.42
CA ALA A 260 56.24 -108.93 0.12
C ALA A 260 56.10 -107.86 -0.97
N LEU A 261 56.75 -108.04 -2.12
CA LEU A 261 56.60 -107.17 -3.30
C LEU A 261 55.15 -107.16 -3.81
N GLY A 262 54.49 -108.31 -3.85
CA GLY A 262 53.07 -108.40 -4.21
C GLY A 262 52.09 -107.81 -3.19
N GLN A 263 52.51 -107.62 -1.93
CA GLN A 263 51.75 -106.83 -0.94
C GLN A 263 51.98 -105.33 -1.18
N GLN A 264 53.23 -104.91 -1.37
CA GLN A 264 53.58 -103.52 -1.68
C GLN A 264 52.92 -103.02 -2.97
N LEU A 265 52.86 -103.83 -4.03
CA LEU A 265 52.16 -103.49 -5.28
C LEU A 265 50.64 -103.34 -5.09
N ARG A 266 50.03 -104.07 -4.16
CA ARG A 266 48.60 -103.93 -3.85
C ARG A 266 48.32 -102.69 -3.02
N GLU A 267 49.16 -102.38 -2.05
CA GLU A 267 49.08 -101.16 -1.24
C GLU A 267 49.28 -99.92 -2.13
N LEU A 268 50.31 -99.90 -2.97
CA LEU A 268 50.53 -98.83 -3.93
C LEU A 268 49.40 -98.69 -4.96
N ARG A 269 48.80 -99.80 -5.43
CA ARG A 269 47.60 -99.73 -6.29
C ARG A 269 46.40 -99.09 -5.58
N ALA A 270 46.21 -99.38 -4.29
CA ALA A 270 45.13 -98.79 -3.51
C ALA A 270 45.36 -97.28 -3.27
N GLU A 271 46.60 -96.89 -2.94
CA GLU A 271 47.00 -95.49 -2.78
C GLU A 271 46.87 -94.70 -4.08
N ASN A 272 47.30 -95.30 -5.20
CA ASN A 272 47.17 -94.68 -6.52
C ASN A 272 45.71 -94.56 -6.95
N GLY A 273 44.87 -95.57 -6.67
CA GLY A 273 43.41 -95.49 -6.90
C GLY A 273 42.76 -94.33 -6.14
N SER A 274 43.11 -94.16 -4.86
CA SER A 274 42.61 -93.04 -4.04
C SER A 274 43.08 -91.67 -4.55
N LEU A 275 44.31 -91.56 -5.06
CA LEU A 275 44.81 -90.32 -5.68
C LEU A 275 44.14 -90.03 -7.02
N VAL A 276 43.90 -91.05 -7.84
CA VAL A 276 43.17 -90.91 -9.11
C VAL A 276 41.72 -90.45 -8.87
N GLU A 277 41.03 -90.98 -7.86
CA GLU A 277 39.69 -90.52 -7.48
C GLU A 277 39.69 -89.05 -7.01
N ARG A 278 40.68 -88.65 -6.22
CA ARG A 278 40.86 -87.25 -5.82
C ARG A 278 41.10 -86.36 -7.03
N LEU A 279 42.00 -86.73 -7.95
CA LEU A 279 42.29 -85.97 -9.17
C LEU A 279 41.09 -85.91 -10.13
N ALA A 280 40.29 -86.97 -10.22
CA ALA A 280 39.08 -87.01 -11.03
C ALA A 280 37.95 -86.14 -10.46
N GLY A 281 37.87 -86.01 -9.13
CA GLY A 281 36.95 -85.09 -8.45
C GLY A 281 37.22 -83.60 -8.72
N PHE A 282 38.37 -83.27 -9.30
CA PHE A 282 38.71 -81.91 -9.77
C PHE A 282 38.66 -81.75 -11.30
N GLY A 283 38.09 -82.73 -12.02
CA GLY A 283 37.71 -82.52 -13.42
C GLY A 283 36.71 -81.37 -13.54
N PRO A 284 36.59 -80.73 -14.72
CA PRO A 284 35.68 -79.61 -14.87
C PRO A 284 34.27 -80.06 -14.55
N GLU A 285 33.69 -79.56 -13.45
CA GLU A 285 32.25 -79.50 -13.32
C GLU A 285 31.76 -78.72 -14.53
N ARG A 286 31.18 -79.45 -15.48
CA ARG A 286 30.52 -78.90 -16.64
C ARG A 286 29.49 -77.89 -16.14
N ASP A 287 29.67 -76.65 -16.60
CA ASP A 287 28.72 -75.54 -16.60
C ASP A 287 27.28 -75.93 -16.22
N GLY A 288 26.93 -75.69 -14.97
CA GLY A 288 25.55 -75.49 -14.53
C GLY A 288 25.08 -74.07 -14.85
N SER A 289 25.35 -73.56 -16.06
CA SER A 289 24.81 -72.28 -16.52
C SER A 289 23.39 -72.50 -17.06
N SER A 290 22.42 -72.41 -16.16
CA SER A 290 21.01 -72.19 -16.50
C SER A 290 20.63 -70.73 -16.21
N HIS A 291 21.31 -69.79 -16.88
CA HIS A 291 20.74 -68.47 -17.08
C HIS A 291 20.71 -68.10 -18.55
N LYS A 292 19.54 -68.33 -19.15
CA LYS A 292 19.13 -67.79 -20.46
C LYS A 292 19.43 -66.29 -20.50
N GLN A 293 20.45 -65.90 -21.24
CA GLN A 293 20.48 -64.62 -21.94
C GLN A 293 20.44 -64.91 -23.44
N ARG A 294 19.24 -64.74 -24.01
CA ARG A 294 19.06 -64.48 -25.43
C ARG A 294 19.68 -63.11 -25.70
N ILE A 295 20.78 -63.08 -26.43
CA ILE A 295 21.19 -61.92 -27.22
C ILE A 295 20.92 -62.33 -28.66
N ASP A 296 19.78 -61.91 -29.19
CA ASP A 296 19.54 -61.86 -30.63
C ASP A 296 19.95 -60.48 -31.13
N GLY A 297 20.90 -60.49 -32.05
CA GLY A 297 20.81 -59.74 -33.31
C GLY A 297 20.78 -58.22 -33.22
N GLY A 298 21.95 -57.61 -33.43
CA GLY A 298 22.03 -56.24 -33.89
C GLY A 298 21.25 -56.02 -35.20
N LYS A 299 20.58 -54.87 -35.27
CA LYS A 299 20.47 -54.09 -36.48
C LYS A 299 20.81 -52.65 -36.15
N GLU A 300 21.79 -52.14 -36.90
CA GLU A 300 21.97 -50.72 -37.13
C GLU A 300 20.63 -50.05 -37.41
N GLN A 301 20.39 -48.92 -36.75
CA GLN A 301 19.85 -47.76 -37.43
C GLN A 301 20.19 -46.50 -36.62
N VAL A 302 21.17 -45.78 -37.17
CA VAL A 302 21.29 -44.33 -37.11
C VAL A 302 19.90 -43.73 -37.33
N LEU A 303 19.43 -42.88 -36.41
CA LEU A 303 18.38 -41.92 -36.70
C LEU A 303 18.69 -40.61 -35.98
N ASP A 304 19.18 -39.71 -36.82
CA ASP A 304 19.22 -38.28 -36.63
C ASP A 304 17.86 -37.70 -36.22
N CYS A 305 17.97 -36.59 -35.51
CA CYS A 305 16.95 -35.58 -35.35
C CYS A 305 16.24 -35.24 -36.68
N ILE A 306 14.94 -35.48 -36.77
CA ILE A 306 14.03 -34.65 -37.57
C ILE A 306 12.72 -34.41 -36.81
N VAL A 307 12.53 -33.13 -36.50
CA VAL A 307 11.31 -32.34 -36.27
C VAL A 307 10.03 -32.93 -36.90
N VAL A 308 8.95 -33.05 -36.12
CA VAL A 308 7.58 -32.78 -36.61
C VAL A 308 6.73 -32.13 -35.51
N GLU A 309 6.03 -31.10 -35.93
CA GLU A 309 5.08 -30.23 -35.25
C GLU A 309 3.80 -30.91 -34.74
N SER A 310 3.05 -30.11 -33.95
CA SER A 310 1.62 -30.20 -33.62
C SER A 310 1.28 -31.16 -32.47
N THR A 311 0.52 -30.78 -31.44
CA THR A 311 -0.57 -29.81 -31.36
C THR A 311 -0.59 -29.12 -29.99
N GLY A 312 -0.72 -27.80 -30.00
CA GLY A 312 -1.21 -27.06 -28.84
C GLY A 312 -2.73 -27.05 -28.88
N ASP A 313 -3.38 -27.37 -27.76
CA ASP A 313 -4.57 -26.66 -27.26
C ASP A 313 -4.95 -27.23 -25.88
N GLU A 314 -4.85 -26.42 -24.82
CA GLU A 314 -5.85 -26.36 -23.74
C GLU A 314 -5.74 -25.00 -23.06
N GLY A 315 -6.15 -23.96 -23.79
CA GLY A 315 -6.42 -22.64 -23.22
C GLY A 315 -7.75 -22.63 -22.46
N LYS A 316 -7.71 -22.71 -21.11
CA LYS A 316 -8.82 -22.27 -20.25
C LYS A 316 -8.50 -20.93 -19.61
N GLY A 317 -9.07 -19.85 -20.17
CA GLY A 317 -8.94 -18.49 -19.65
C GLY A 317 -9.90 -17.51 -20.31
N ARG A 318 -11.20 -17.84 -20.34
CA ARG A 318 -12.25 -16.97 -20.91
C ARG A 318 -12.46 -15.71 -20.06
N LYS A 319 -11.78 -14.62 -20.42
CA LYS A 319 -12.07 -13.27 -19.90
C LYS A 319 -13.48 -12.83 -20.35
N ARG A 320 -14.42 -12.78 -19.40
CA ARG A 320 -15.66 -12.02 -19.56
C ARG A 320 -15.34 -10.53 -19.37
N ARG A 321 -15.42 -9.74 -20.44
CA ARG A 321 -15.68 -8.29 -20.33
C ARG A 321 -17.19 -8.12 -20.14
N ARG A 322 -17.60 -7.57 -19.00
CA ARG A 322 -18.87 -6.83 -18.88
C ARG A 322 -18.51 -5.36 -18.92
N ALA A 323 -18.95 -4.66 -19.95
CA ALA A 323 -19.08 -3.21 -19.89
C ALA A 323 -20.22 -2.89 -18.92
N LYS A 324 -19.95 -2.01 -17.97
CA LYS A 324 -20.92 -1.12 -17.33
C LYS A 324 -20.64 0.28 -17.85
#